data_AF-A0A0G1L3Y5-F1
#
_entry.id   AF-A0A0G1L3Y5-F1
#
_cell.length_a   1.000
_cell.length_b   1.000
_cell.length_c   1.000
_cell.angle_alpha   90.00
_cell.angle_beta   90.00
_cell.angle_gamma   90.00
#
_symmetry.space_group_name_H-M   'P 1'
#
loop_
_entity.id
_entity.type
_entity.pdbx_description
1 polymer ?
#
loop_
_entity_poly.entity_id
_entity_poly.type
_entity_poly.pdbx_seq_one_letter_code
_entity_poly.pdbx_strand_id
1 'polypeptide(L)'
;MEKQKVVFIPGFMDVAVNYSDSFGRVDIWKEKADWRERINADVVVGYSLGANFALLNWEKNKNTKLVLVNPLLPKRTKTEWAKRWISFLSAEGIKVNEERSKVIAQLPIETKLASGILSEEIDNVLDIIPKEKLAVIRGVHDDFFCDAEVGEYLKKKGIILYEVDAGHTWNKSIAEEVDILVKKFLYP
;
A
#
# COMPACT_ATOMS: atom_id res chain seq x y z
N MET A 1 -14.65 17.11 2.68
CA MET A 1 -15.03 15.68 2.49
C MET A 1 -15.58 15.14 3.78
N GLU A 2 -16.71 14.45 3.69
CA GLU A 2 -17.26 13.67 4.80
C GLU A 2 -16.24 12.61 5.26
N LYS A 3 -16.19 12.34 6.56
CA LYS A 3 -15.23 11.40 7.13
C LYS A 3 -15.67 9.98 6.79
N GLN A 4 -14.81 9.23 6.10
CA GLN A 4 -15.09 7.83 5.78
C GLN A 4 -14.62 6.92 6.93
N LYS A 5 -15.30 5.79 7.11
CA LYS A 5 -14.88 4.83 8.15
C LYS A 5 -13.62 4.08 7.74
N VAL A 6 -13.59 3.58 6.51
CA VAL A 6 -12.45 2.86 5.93
C VAL A 6 -12.22 3.34 4.50
N VAL A 7 -10.96 3.55 4.14
CA VAL A 7 -10.53 3.88 2.77
C VAL A 7 -9.54 2.85 2.29
N PHE A 8 -9.66 2.43 1.03
CA PHE A 8 -8.70 1.61 0.33
C PHE A 8 -7.94 2.40 -0.74
N ILE A 9 -6.61 2.22 -0.78
CA ILE A 9 -5.69 2.81 -1.77
C ILE A 9 -4.99 1.68 -2.53
N PRO A 10 -5.20 1.56 -3.86
CA PRO A 10 -4.66 0.46 -4.64
C PRO A 10 -3.16 0.61 -4.93
N GLY A 11 -2.54 -0.53 -5.26
CA GLY A 11 -1.16 -0.62 -5.72
C GLY A 11 -0.96 0.00 -7.10
N PHE A 12 0.30 0.13 -7.51
CA PHE A 12 0.68 0.73 -8.78
C PHE A 12 -0.10 0.11 -9.95
N MET A 13 -0.66 0.97 -10.80
CA MET A 13 -1.42 0.59 -11.99
C MET A 13 -2.66 -0.30 -11.71
N ASP A 14 -3.25 -0.19 -10.53
CA ASP A 14 -4.46 -0.91 -10.17
C ASP A 14 -5.60 0.01 -9.73
N VAL A 15 -6.78 -0.56 -9.50
CA VAL A 15 -7.99 0.18 -9.11
C VAL A 15 -8.61 -0.42 -7.86
N ALA A 16 -9.10 0.41 -6.95
CA ALA A 16 -9.66 0.03 -5.67
C ALA A 16 -10.88 -0.90 -5.80
N VAL A 17 -11.63 -0.80 -6.91
CA VAL A 17 -12.78 -1.68 -7.20
C VAL A 17 -12.40 -3.16 -7.29
N ASN A 18 -11.14 -3.50 -7.54
CA ASN A 18 -10.71 -4.89 -7.65
C ASN A 18 -10.54 -5.60 -6.28
N TYR A 19 -10.71 -4.90 -5.15
CA TYR A 19 -10.28 -5.38 -3.83
C TYR A 19 -11.41 -5.56 -2.83
N SER A 20 -12.25 -4.54 -2.66
CA SER A 20 -13.37 -4.58 -1.71
C SER A 20 -14.49 -3.63 -2.11
N ASP A 21 -15.73 -4.11 -2.01
CA ASP A 21 -16.94 -3.30 -2.10
C ASP A 21 -17.31 -2.63 -0.77
N SER A 22 -16.66 -3.03 0.34
CA SER A 22 -17.02 -2.60 1.70
C SER A 22 -16.29 -1.35 2.17
N PHE A 23 -15.35 -0.83 1.38
CA PHE A 23 -14.52 0.32 1.73
C PHE A 23 -14.81 1.52 0.85
N GLY A 24 -14.60 2.73 1.40
CA GLY A 24 -14.39 3.91 0.58
C GLY A 24 -13.18 3.70 -0.33
N ARG A 25 -13.20 4.30 -1.52
CA ARG A 25 -12.20 4.06 -2.57
C ARG A 25 -11.47 5.35 -2.89
N VAL A 26 -10.15 5.27 -3.00
CA VAL A 26 -9.32 6.36 -3.53
C VAL A 26 -8.47 5.80 -4.66
N ASP A 27 -8.91 6.01 -5.90
CA ASP A 27 -8.18 5.58 -7.11
C ASP A 27 -7.12 6.61 -7.49
N ILE A 28 -5.97 6.57 -6.80
CA ILE A 28 -4.88 7.55 -6.98
C ILE A 28 -4.24 7.55 -8.37
N TRP A 29 -4.49 6.52 -9.18
CA TRP A 29 -3.88 6.37 -10.52
C TRP A 29 -4.76 6.92 -11.64
N LYS A 30 -6.08 7.02 -11.42
CA LYS A 30 -7.03 7.51 -12.44
C LYS A 30 -7.18 9.03 -12.46
N GLU A 31 -6.76 9.69 -11.39
CA GLU A 31 -6.95 11.13 -11.18
C GLU A 31 -5.60 11.82 -10.98
N LYS A 32 -5.56 13.15 -11.06
CA LYS A 32 -4.38 13.94 -10.66
C LYS A 32 -4.25 13.95 -9.13
N ALA A 33 -4.14 12.78 -8.52
CA ALA A 33 -4.04 12.62 -7.09
C ALA A 33 -2.75 13.28 -6.58
N ASP A 34 -2.88 14.08 -5.52
CA ASP A 34 -1.75 14.62 -4.78
C ASP A 34 -1.69 13.91 -3.43
N TRP A 35 -0.59 13.21 -3.14
CA TRP A 35 -0.39 12.52 -1.85
C TRP A 35 -0.34 13.48 -0.67
N ARG A 36 -0.26 14.78 -0.93
CA ARG A 36 -0.34 15.86 0.05
C ARG A 36 -1.77 16.23 0.43
N GLU A 37 -2.78 15.78 -0.31
CA GLU A 37 -4.20 16.01 0.02
C GLU A 37 -4.64 15.13 1.17
N ARG A 38 -5.36 15.68 2.15
CA ARG A 38 -5.73 14.94 3.37
C ARG A 38 -6.78 13.87 3.10
N ILE A 39 -6.46 12.59 3.32
CA ILE A 39 -7.46 11.52 3.44
C ILE A 39 -8.11 11.60 4.82
N ASN A 40 -9.43 11.77 4.84
CA ASN A 40 -10.21 11.87 6.06
C ASN A 40 -10.93 10.54 6.36
N ALA A 41 -10.21 9.58 6.95
CA ALA A 41 -10.76 8.29 7.35
C ALA A 41 -10.34 7.85 8.77
N ASP A 42 -11.08 6.93 9.39
CA ASP A 42 -10.66 6.28 10.64
C ASP A 42 -9.54 5.26 10.38
N VAL A 43 -9.69 4.47 9.32
CA VAL A 43 -8.72 3.46 8.87
C VAL A 43 -8.41 3.65 7.38
N VAL A 44 -7.13 3.62 7.03
CA VAL A 44 -6.67 3.56 5.64
C VAL A 44 -5.96 2.24 5.42
N VAL A 45 -6.40 1.51 4.40
CA VAL A 45 -5.75 0.31 3.88
C VAL A 45 -5.01 0.70 2.60
N GLY A 46 -3.70 0.52 2.58
CA GLY A 46 -2.90 0.78 1.38
C GLY A 46 -2.22 -0.50 0.92
N TYR A 47 -2.28 -0.79 -0.38
CA TYR A 47 -1.64 -1.96 -0.98
C TYR A 47 -0.47 -1.56 -1.88
N SER A 48 0.66 -2.28 -1.79
CA SER A 48 1.86 -2.06 -2.61
C SER A 48 2.25 -0.57 -2.58
N LEU A 49 2.40 0.09 -3.72
CA LEU A 49 2.73 1.52 -3.78
C LEU A 49 1.66 2.43 -3.16
N GLY A 50 0.40 2.00 -3.10
CA GLY A 50 -0.67 2.64 -2.35
C GLY A 50 -0.45 2.63 -0.83
N ALA A 51 0.31 1.66 -0.30
CA ALA A 51 0.74 1.64 1.09
C ALA A 51 1.72 2.80 1.40
N ASN A 52 2.66 3.05 0.49
CA ASN A 52 3.59 4.18 0.61
C ASN A 52 2.84 5.51 0.50
N PHE A 53 1.84 5.60 -0.39
CA PHE A 53 0.95 6.77 -0.44
C PHE A 53 0.23 6.97 0.90
N ALA A 54 -0.36 5.91 1.48
CA ALA A 54 -1.04 5.97 2.77
C ALA A 54 -0.12 6.45 3.90
N LEU A 55 1.13 5.98 3.92
CA LEU A 55 2.15 6.43 4.86
C LEU A 55 2.39 7.94 4.74
N LEU A 56 2.73 8.41 3.54
CA LEU A 56 2.97 9.85 3.30
C LEU A 56 1.76 10.71 3.67
N ASN A 57 0.56 10.19 3.43
CA ASN A 57 -0.67 10.89 3.76
C ASN A 57 -0.92 11.03 5.26
N TRP A 58 -0.48 10.05 6.06
CA TRP A 58 -0.76 9.98 7.49
C TRP A 58 -0.29 11.23 8.25
N GLU A 59 0.79 11.88 7.81
CA GLU A 59 1.26 13.12 8.42
C GLU A 59 0.21 14.24 8.42
N LYS A 60 -0.69 14.24 7.42
CA LYS A 60 -1.81 15.19 7.31
C LYS A 60 -3.01 14.81 8.18
N ASN A 61 -3.07 13.56 8.65
CA ASN A 61 -4.14 13.06 9.50
C ASN A 61 -3.64 12.00 10.50
N LYS A 62 -2.91 12.45 11.53
CA LYS A 62 -2.29 11.59 12.56
C LYS A 62 -3.27 10.78 13.43
N ASN A 63 -4.57 11.02 13.28
CA ASN A 63 -5.62 10.25 13.95
C ASN A 63 -6.02 8.98 13.17
N THR A 64 -5.61 8.87 11.91
CA THR A 64 -5.86 7.71 11.06
C THR A 64 -5.04 6.51 11.53
N LYS A 65 -5.62 5.32 11.46
CA LYS A 65 -4.93 4.04 11.61
C LYS A 65 -4.60 3.47 10.22
N LEU A 66 -3.46 2.80 10.10
CA LEU A 66 -2.96 2.29 8.82
C LEU A 66 -2.87 0.76 8.83
N VAL A 67 -3.39 0.15 7.78
CA VAL A 67 -3.12 -1.24 7.40
C VAL A 67 -2.35 -1.21 6.09
N LEU A 68 -1.07 -1.57 6.12
CA LEU A 68 -0.19 -1.56 4.94
C LEU A 68 -0.02 -2.98 4.43
N VAL A 69 -0.35 -3.23 3.18
CA VAL A 69 -0.26 -4.56 2.57
C VAL A 69 0.87 -4.56 1.55
N ASN A 70 1.85 -5.44 1.75
CA ASN A 70 3.05 -5.57 0.90
C ASN A 70 3.70 -4.21 0.55
N PRO A 71 3.99 -3.34 1.54
CA PRO A 71 4.52 -2.01 1.28
C PRO A 71 5.92 -2.06 0.64
N LEU A 72 6.24 -1.04 -0.15
CA LEU A 72 7.55 -0.90 -0.81
C LEU A 72 8.53 -0.25 0.17
N LEU A 73 9.10 -1.06 1.06
CA LEU A 73 10.00 -0.66 2.15
C LEU A 73 11.27 -1.53 2.20
N PRO A 74 12.38 -1.05 2.79
CA PRO A 74 12.66 0.36 3.10
C PRO A 74 12.79 1.19 1.80
N LYS A 75 13.13 2.48 1.94
CA LYS A 75 13.57 3.27 0.79
C LYS A 75 14.72 2.57 0.04
N ARG A 76 14.60 2.54 -1.29
CA ARG A 76 15.61 1.99 -2.21
C ARG A 76 15.87 2.97 -3.34
N THR A 77 16.97 2.77 -4.04
CA THR A 77 17.29 3.53 -5.25
C THR A 77 16.29 3.22 -6.37
N LYS A 78 16.12 4.16 -7.31
CA LYS A 78 15.24 3.97 -8.47
C LYS A 78 15.64 2.75 -9.30
N THR A 79 16.93 2.44 -9.39
CA THR A 79 17.46 1.29 -10.14
C THR A 79 17.13 -0.02 -9.45
N GLU A 80 17.20 -0.09 -8.12
CA GLU A 80 16.75 -1.27 -7.36
C GLU A 80 15.25 -1.50 -7.51
N TRP A 81 14.44 -0.43 -7.43
CA TRP A 81 13.00 -0.55 -7.69
C TRP A 81 12.70 -1.04 -9.10
N ALA A 82 13.37 -0.50 -10.11
CA ALA A 82 13.21 -0.95 -11.49
C ALA A 82 13.54 -2.44 -11.65
N LYS A 83 14.63 -2.93 -11.03
CA LYS A 83 14.99 -4.35 -11.06
C LYS A 83 13.91 -5.22 -10.41
N ARG A 84 13.41 -4.83 -9.24
CA ARG A 84 12.36 -5.57 -8.52
C ARG A 84 11.05 -5.63 -9.31
N TRP A 85 10.64 -4.52 -9.94
CA TRP A 85 9.51 -4.50 -10.85
C TRP A 85 9.70 -5.43 -12.05
N ILE A 86 10.87 -5.42 -12.70
CA ILE A 86 11.15 -6.32 -13.82
C ILE A 86 11.07 -7.79 -13.37
N SER A 87 11.65 -8.13 -12.20
CA SER A 87 11.57 -9.48 -11.64
C SER A 87 10.13 -9.90 -11.35
N PHE A 88 9.35 -9.04 -10.69
CA PHE A 88 7.93 -9.28 -10.42
C PHE A 88 7.14 -9.52 -11.70
N LEU A 89 7.29 -8.63 -12.69
CA LEU A 89 6.59 -8.73 -13.97
C LEU A 89 6.95 -10.00 -14.74
N SER A 90 8.19 -10.46 -14.63
CA SER A 90 8.67 -11.69 -15.28
C SER A 90 8.12 -12.95 -14.61
N ALA A 91 7.93 -12.93 -13.28
CA ALA A 91 7.52 -14.08 -12.50
C ALA A 91 5.99 -14.20 -12.35
N GLU A 92 5.31 -13.10 -12.03
CA GLU A 92 3.85 -13.10 -11.76
C GLU A 92 3.03 -12.59 -12.97
N GLY A 93 3.65 -11.84 -13.88
CA GLY A 93 2.96 -11.19 -15.00
C GLY A 93 2.02 -10.05 -14.57
N ILE A 94 1.34 -9.43 -15.54
CA ILE A 94 0.25 -8.48 -15.29
C ILE A 94 -1.04 -9.10 -15.81
N LYS A 95 -1.98 -9.40 -14.92
CA LYS A 95 -3.35 -9.70 -15.35
C LYS A 95 -4.01 -8.40 -15.78
N VAL A 96 -4.09 -8.16 -17.09
CA VAL A 96 -4.75 -6.98 -17.65
C VAL A 96 -6.26 -7.25 -17.74
N ASN A 97 -7.06 -6.39 -17.12
CA ASN A 97 -8.51 -6.34 -17.28
C ASN A 97 -8.92 -4.96 -17.84
N GLU A 98 -10.22 -4.76 -18.12
CA GLU A 98 -10.70 -3.50 -18.73
C GLU A 98 -10.31 -2.27 -17.89
N GLU A 99 -10.49 -2.34 -16.57
CA GLU A 99 -10.18 -1.22 -15.67
C GLU A 99 -8.67 -0.95 -15.57
N ARG A 100 -7.85 -2.00 -15.45
CA ARG A 100 -6.38 -1.86 -15.48
C ARG A 100 -5.89 -1.33 -16.82
N SER A 101 -6.54 -1.68 -17.93
CA SER A 101 -6.17 -1.16 -19.27
C SER A 101 -6.32 0.35 -19.34
N LYS A 102 -7.37 0.91 -18.73
CA LYS A 102 -7.61 2.37 -18.67
C LYS A 102 -6.53 3.10 -17.87
N VAL A 103 -6.01 2.46 -16.83
CA VAL A 103 -4.90 2.95 -15.98
C VAL A 103 -3.57 2.82 -16.73
N ILE A 104 -3.28 1.65 -17.32
CA ILE A 104 -2.11 1.44 -18.20
C ILE A 104 -2.04 2.50 -19.33
N ALA A 105 -3.17 2.90 -19.90
CA ALA A 105 -3.19 3.96 -20.93
C ALA A 105 -2.68 5.34 -20.43
N GLN A 106 -2.66 5.56 -19.11
CA GLN A 106 -2.21 6.79 -18.45
C GLN A 106 -0.80 6.70 -17.85
N LEU A 107 -0.04 5.65 -18.19
CA LEU A 107 1.32 5.36 -17.75
C LEU A 107 2.26 6.59 -17.58
N PRO A 108 2.32 7.57 -18.50
CA PRO A 108 3.20 8.74 -18.32
C PRO A 108 2.87 9.60 -17.09
N ILE A 109 1.59 9.68 -16.69
CA ILE A 109 1.16 10.43 -15.51
C ILE A 109 1.42 9.61 -14.24
N GLU A 110 1.10 8.32 -14.29
CA GLU A 110 1.21 7.40 -13.16
C GLU A 110 2.67 7.17 -12.75
N THR A 111 3.58 7.12 -13.72
CA THR A 111 5.02 6.99 -13.46
C THR A 111 5.60 8.22 -12.73
N LYS A 112 5.06 9.42 -12.98
CA LYS A 112 5.46 10.65 -12.25
C LYS A 112 5.02 10.58 -10.79
N LEU A 113 3.76 10.19 -10.54
CA LEU A 113 3.24 9.99 -9.18
C LEU A 113 4.05 8.91 -8.45
N ALA A 114 4.25 7.75 -9.09
CA ALA A 114 5.00 6.65 -8.54
C ALA A 114 6.45 7.05 -8.20
N SER A 115 7.14 7.74 -9.12
CA SER A 115 8.49 8.24 -8.85
C SER A 115 8.50 9.29 -7.74
N GLY A 116 7.45 10.09 -7.59
CA GLY A 116 7.29 11.05 -6.50
C GLY A 116 7.27 10.32 -5.16
N ILE A 117 6.32 9.41 -4.99
CA ILE A 117 6.16 8.58 -3.78
C ILE A 117 7.46 7.84 -3.43
N LEU A 118 8.10 7.18 -4.40
CA LEU A 118 9.33 6.42 -4.19
C LEU A 118 10.56 7.28 -3.87
N SER A 119 10.51 8.59 -4.12
CA SER A 119 11.61 9.51 -3.80
C SER A 119 11.54 10.06 -2.37
N GLU A 120 10.38 9.97 -1.72
CA GLU A 120 10.17 10.47 -0.36
C GLU A 120 10.87 9.61 0.71
N GLU A 121 11.16 10.21 1.86
CA GLU A 121 11.77 9.55 3.03
C GLU A 121 10.71 8.87 3.91
N ILE A 122 10.04 7.85 3.37
CA ILE A 122 8.97 7.11 4.06
C ILE A 122 9.43 6.45 5.38
N ASP A 123 10.72 6.15 5.51
CA ASP A 123 11.32 5.57 6.71
C ASP A 123 11.15 6.49 7.92
N ASN A 124 11.22 7.82 7.73
CA ASN A 124 11.00 8.79 8.81
C ASN A 124 9.57 8.75 9.33
N VAL A 125 8.61 8.53 8.42
CA VAL A 125 7.19 8.43 8.77
C VAL A 125 6.95 7.19 9.65
N LEU A 126 7.57 6.07 9.32
CA LEU A 126 7.48 4.84 10.12
C LEU A 126 7.99 5.01 11.55
N ASP A 127 8.97 5.88 11.76
CA ASP A 127 9.57 6.13 13.07
C ASP A 127 8.69 7.00 13.98
N ILE A 128 7.86 7.86 13.39
CA ILE A 128 6.98 8.77 14.15
C ILE A 128 5.55 8.25 14.34
N ILE A 129 5.10 7.28 13.54
CA ILE A 129 3.77 6.69 13.68
C ILE A 129 3.70 5.87 14.98
N PRO A 130 2.72 6.13 15.87
CA PRO A 130 2.48 5.27 17.03
C PRO A 130 2.18 3.83 16.58
N LYS A 131 2.90 2.85 17.12
CA LYS A 131 2.88 1.47 16.61
C LYS A 131 1.51 0.80 16.77
N GLU A 132 0.72 1.23 17.75
CA GLU A 132 -0.67 0.79 17.94
C GLU A 132 -1.63 1.27 16.83
N LYS A 133 -1.21 2.25 16.01
CA LYS A 133 -1.96 2.75 14.85
C LYS A 133 -1.48 2.15 13.52
N LEU A 134 -0.48 1.26 13.54
CA LEU A 134 0.14 0.73 12.33
C LEU A 134 0.19 -0.79 12.38
N ALA A 135 -0.41 -1.41 11.36
CA ALA A 135 -0.24 -2.83 11.09
C ALA A 135 0.30 -3.01 9.67
N VAL A 136 1.23 -3.95 9.49
CA VAL A 136 1.73 -4.34 8.17
C VAL A 136 1.39 -5.79 7.91
N ILE A 137 0.80 -6.07 6.75
CA ILE A 137 0.61 -7.42 6.23
C ILE A 137 1.68 -7.67 5.16
N ARG A 138 2.34 -8.82 5.27
CA ARG A 138 3.30 -9.35 4.30
C ARG A 138 2.82 -10.69 3.78
N GLY A 139 2.78 -10.86 2.47
CA GLY A 139 2.77 -12.18 1.84
C GLY A 139 4.14 -12.84 2.01
N VAL A 140 4.20 -14.02 2.63
CA VAL A 140 5.48 -14.70 2.91
C VAL A 140 6.27 -15.06 1.65
N HIS A 141 5.60 -15.15 0.49
CA HIS A 141 6.17 -15.42 -0.83
C HIS A 141 6.34 -14.16 -1.69
N ASP A 142 6.19 -12.95 -1.13
CA ASP A 142 6.55 -11.70 -1.82
C ASP A 142 8.07 -11.54 -1.84
N ASP A 143 8.71 -12.18 -2.82
CA ASP A 143 10.16 -12.12 -3.01
C ASP A 143 10.62 -10.83 -3.73
N PHE A 144 9.70 -9.91 -4.04
CA PHE A 144 9.96 -8.78 -4.93
C PHE A 144 9.95 -7.43 -4.24
N PHE A 145 9.00 -7.18 -3.35
CA PHE A 145 8.82 -5.86 -2.73
C PHE A 145 8.84 -5.90 -1.21
N CYS A 146 8.13 -6.85 -0.61
CA CYS A 146 8.06 -7.08 0.83
C CYS A 146 8.68 -8.44 1.21
N ASP A 147 9.95 -8.62 0.85
CA ASP A 147 10.69 -9.86 1.09
C ASP A 147 11.07 -10.07 2.58
N ALA A 148 11.79 -11.17 2.85
CA ALA A 148 12.19 -11.52 4.21
C ALA A 148 13.09 -10.45 4.87
N GLU A 149 13.93 -9.76 4.08
CA GLU A 149 14.76 -8.67 4.60
C GLU A 149 13.90 -7.48 5.05
N VAL A 150 12.84 -7.18 4.28
CA VAL A 150 11.83 -6.18 4.66
C VAL A 150 11.08 -6.58 5.92
N GLY A 151 10.71 -7.86 6.04
CA GLY A 151 10.09 -8.40 7.24
C GLY A 151 10.95 -8.17 8.49
N GLU A 152 12.24 -8.51 8.41
CA GLU A 152 13.18 -8.28 9.52
C GLU A 152 13.42 -6.79 9.81
N TYR A 153 13.46 -5.95 8.77
CA TYR A 153 13.53 -4.50 8.92
C TYR A 153 12.33 -3.94 9.70
N LEU A 154 11.11 -4.36 9.36
CA LEU A 154 9.89 -3.91 10.05
C LEU A 154 9.86 -4.36 11.51
N LYS A 155 10.24 -5.62 11.78
CA LYS A 155 10.35 -6.15 13.15
C LYS A 155 11.36 -5.36 13.98
N LYS A 156 12.54 -5.03 13.42
CA LYS A 156 13.56 -4.19 14.09
C LYS A 156 13.05 -2.80 14.45
N LYS A 157 12.10 -2.25 13.67
CA LYS A 157 11.42 -0.98 13.96
C LYS A 157 10.26 -1.10 14.96
N GLY A 158 10.03 -2.28 15.54
CA GLY A 158 8.94 -2.54 16.48
C GLY A 158 7.54 -2.44 15.83
N ILE A 159 7.46 -2.63 14.51
CA ILE A 159 6.19 -2.61 13.78
C ILE A 159 5.58 -4.00 13.83
N ILE A 160 4.26 -4.07 14.09
CA ILE A 160 3.54 -5.34 14.09
C ILE A 160 3.42 -5.82 12.64
N LEU A 161 4.03 -6.96 12.36
CA LEU A 161 4.02 -7.63 11.07
C LEU A 161 3.12 -8.87 11.14
N TYR A 162 2.13 -8.92 10.26
CA TYR A 162 1.24 -10.05 10.05
C TYR A 162 1.67 -10.76 8.76
N GLU A 163 2.08 -12.01 8.88
CA GLU A 163 2.55 -12.81 7.74
C GLU A 163 1.46 -13.77 7.28
N VAL A 164 1.13 -13.73 5.99
CA VAL A 164 0.08 -14.55 5.37
C VAL A 164 0.61 -15.37 4.21
N ASP A 165 -0.01 -16.51 3.93
CA ASP A 165 0.32 -17.37 2.80
C ASP A 165 -0.11 -16.72 1.47
N ALA A 166 0.73 -15.83 0.95
CA ALA A 166 0.50 -15.03 -0.25
C ALA A 166 1.83 -14.57 -0.88
N GLY A 167 1.80 -14.25 -2.18
CA GLY A 167 2.87 -13.52 -2.87
C GLY A 167 2.68 -12.01 -2.78
N HIS A 168 3.18 -11.26 -3.78
CA HIS A 168 2.89 -9.83 -3.84
C HIS A 168 1.41 -9.57 -4.16
N THR A 169 0.85 -10.35 -5.09
CA THR A 169 -0.53 -10.21 -5.56
C THR A 169 -1.56 -10.48 -4.46
N TRP A 170 -2.56 -9.59 -4.38
CA TRP A 170 -3.71 -9.73 -3.49
C TRP A 170 -4.47 -11.05 -3.69
N ASN A 171 -4.69 -11.78 -2.60
CA ASN A 171 -5.42 -13.04 -2.58
C ASN A 171 -6.40 -13.10 -1.39
N LYS A 172 -7.04 -14.26 -1.21
CA LYS A 172 -7.99 -14.49 -0.13
C LYS A 172 -7.36 -14.33 1.26
N SER A 173 -6.16 -14.87 1.48
CA SER A 173 -5.45 -14.77 2.76
C SER A 173 -5.19 -13.32 3.16
N ILE A 174 -4.77 -12.47 2.20
CA ILE A 174 -4.60 -11.03 2.42
C ILE A 174 -5.94 -10.36 2.74
N ALA A 175 -7.00 -10.65 1.98
CA ALA A 175 -8.31 -10.04 2.20
C ALA A 175 -8.87 -10.34 3.60
N GLU A 176 -8.76 -11.59 4.03
CA GLU A 176 -9.22 -12.02 5.36
C GLU A 176 -8.45 -11.33 6.49
N GLU A 177 -7.13 -11.23 6.37
CA GLU A 177 -6.31 -10.54 7.38
C GLU A 177 -6.61 -9.03 7.43
N VAL A 178 -6.81 -8.40 6.27
CA VAL A 178 -7.23 -6.99 6.21
C VAL A 178 -8.56 -6.77 6.93
N ASP A 179 -9.56 -7.63 6.70
CA ASP A 179 -10.86 -7.52 7.38
C ASP A 179 -10.75 -7.67 8.90
N ILE A 180 -9.90 -8.58 9.38
CA ILE A 180 -9.62 -8.78 10.81
C ILE A 180 -9.02 -7.50 11.40
N LEU A 181 -7.98 -6.95 10.78
CA LEU A 181 -7.28 -5.78 11.28
C LEU A 181 -8.14 -4.51 11.22
N VAL A 182 -8.93 -4.33 10.16
CA VAL A 182 -9.88 -3.23 10.04
C VAL A 182 -10.92 -3.29 11.17
N LYS A 183 -11.49 -4.48 11.45
CA LYS A 183 -12.44 -4.65 12.56
C LYS A 183 -11.79 -4.34 13.90
N LYS A 184 -10.58 -4.88 14.16
CA LYS A 184 -9.81 -4.61 15.38
C LYS A 184 -9.55 -3.11 15.58
N PHE A 185 -9.27 -2.37 14.51
CA PHE A 185 -9.05 -0.94 14.58
C PHE A 185 -10.32 -0.12 14.78
N LEU A 186 -11.45 -0.56 14.24
CA LEU A 186 -12.72 0.15 14.39
C LEU A 186 -13.42 -0.14 15.73
N TYR A 187 -13.16 -1.30 16.32
CA TYR A 187 -13.82 -1.80 17.53
C TYR A 187 -12.79 -2.35 18.52
N PRO A 188 -11.95 -1.47 19.12
CA PRO A 188 -10.88 -1.85 20.03
C PRO A 188 -11.39 -2.37 21.38
#